data_AF-A0A2N3I490-F1
#
_entry.id   AF-A0A2N3I490-F1
#
_cell.length_a   1.000
_cell.length_b   1.000
_cell.length_c   1.000
_cell.angle_alpha   90.00
_cell.angle_beta   90.00
_cell.angle_gamma   90.00
#
_symmetry.space_group_name_H-M   'P 1'
#
loop_
_entity.id
_entity.type
_entity.pdbx_description
1 polymer ?
#
loop_
_entity_poly.entity_id
_entity_poly.type
_entity_poly.pdbx_seq_one_letter_code
_entity_poly.pdbx_strand_id
1 'polypeptide(L)'
;MKNYLFILSSFLASIFLAACDGDATINFPTNIIQDSRVSDSTFQILLDDARLLCLNLYLNEETQELNDIEINESHVAPFVSALQMVFLDSLLPATQEIRNYQIHALCRLQLHQGILLSDTINTPINSWYRNGYSDYKALDNYIYKYSISLDSIGNNQYKYQSEIGINQLALASELKSMAFILNAKASSCIGDGSQIEIMDYSSDFIHLIYSYGWGDCPSGCINRHYWELGVYGSGMVEIIAESGSKLP
;
A
#
# COMPACT_ATOMS: atom_id res chain seq x y z
N MET A 1 -5.59 6.12 -91.61
CA MET A 1 -4.63 7.07 -91.00
C MET A 1 -5.01 7.23 -89.53
N LYS A 2 -4.11 6.86 -88.60
CA LYS A 2 -4.19 6.93 -87.11
C LYS A 2 -5.22 5.95 -86.48
N ASN A 3 -4.86 4.78 -85.93
CA ASN A 3 -3.93 4.39 -84.85
C ASN A 3 -4.15 5.10 -83.50
N TYR A 4 -3.96 4.31 -82.42
CA TYR A 4 -3.89 4.62 -80.97
C TYR A 4 -5.20 4.43 -80.18
N LEU A 5 -5.23 3.81 -78.99
CA LEU A 5 -4.27 3.02 -78.22
C LEU A 5 -5.09 2.42 -77.05
N PHE A 6 -4.94 1.12 -76.80
CA PHE A 6 -5.42 0.44 -75.60
C PHE A 6 -4.72 1.02 -74.36
N ILE A 7 -5.44 1.43 -73.32
CA ILE A 7 -4.89 1.52 -71.96
C ILE A 7 -5.80 0.74 -71.02
N LEU A 8 -5.29 -0.42 -70.64
CA LEU A 8 -5.79 -1.32 -69.61
C LEU A 8 -5.49 -0.65 -68.26
N SER A 9 -6.52 -0.18 -67.54
CA SER A 9 -6.39 0.33 -66.18
C SER A 9 -6.51 -0.83 -65.20
N SER A 10 -5.37 -1.40 -64.82
CA SER A 10 -5.22 -2.35 -63.72
C SER A 10 -5.56 -1.69 -62.39
N PHE A 11 -6.75 -1.99 -61.86
CA PHE A 11 -7.15 -1.69 -60.48
C PHE A 11 -6.37 -2.63 -59.55
N LEU A 12 -5.24 -2.15 -59.01
CA LEU A 12 -4.54 -2.79 -57.90
C LEU A 12 -5.32 -2.47 -56.62
N ALA A 13 -6.02 -3.48 -56.09
CA ALA A 13 -6.59 -3.44 -54.75
C ALA A 13 -5.43 -3.47 -53.73
N SER A 14 -5.06 -2.30 -53.22
CA SER A 14 -4.17 -2.17 -52.06
C SER A 14 -4.97 -2.55 -50.82
N ILE A 15 -4.93 -3.83 -50.45
CA ILE A 15 -5.33 -4.30 -49.13
C ILE A 15 -4.28 -3.76 -48.15
N PHE A 16 -4.62 -2.67 -47.45
CA PHE A 16 -3.88 -2.24 -46.28
C PHE A 16 -4.14 -3.26 -45.16
N LEU A 17 -3.26 -4.25 -45.04
CA LEU A 17 -3.07 -4.97 -43.79
C LEU A 17 -2.39 -3.98 -42.83
N ALA A 18 -3.19 -3.24 -42.07
CA ALA A 18 -2.71 -2.63 -40.83
C ALA A 18 -2.41 -3.78 -39.86
N ALA A 19 -1.16 -4.23 -39.85
CA ALA A 19 -0.63 -4.98 -38.73
C ALA A 19 -0.72 -4.07 -37.51
N CYS A 20 -1.59 -4.40 -36.56
CA CYS A 20 -1.51 -3.89 -35.20
C CYS A 20 -0.24 -4.48 -34.58
N ASP A 21 0.90 -3.87 -34.89
CA ASP A 21 2.20 -4.28 -34.39
C ASP A 21 2.61 -3.29 -33.30
N GLY A 22 2.67 -3.80 -32.07
CA GLY A 22 2.94 -3.06 -30.85
C GLY A 22 1.89 -3.35 -29.78
N ASP A 23 2.11 -4.42 -29.01
CA ASP A 23 1.50 -4.54 -27.67
C ASP A 23 1.88 -3.28 -26.90
N ALA A 24 0.93 -2.34 -26.78
CA ALA A 24 1.13 -1.16 -25.97
C ALA A 24 1.12 -1.64 -24.52
N THR A 25 2.29 -1.69 -23.89
CA THR A 25 2.40 -1.96 -22.46
C THR A 25 1.72 -0.81 -21.71
N ILE A 26 0.72 -1.17 -20.91
CA ILE A 26 -0.02 -0.20 -20.09
C ILE A 26 0.66 -0.19 -18.73
N ASN A 27 1.33 0.91 -18.41
CA ASN A 27 1.96 1.10 -17.11
C ASN A 27 0.92 1.41 -16.03
N PHE A 28 1.23 1.03 -14.79
CA PHE A 28 0.50 1.45 -13.61
C PHE A 28 0.55 2.97 -13.43
N PRO A 29 -0.51 3.57 -12.85
CA PRO A 29 -0.55 5.00 -12.58
C PRO A 29 0.44 5.38 -11.48
N THR A 30 0.98 6.59 -11.59
CA THR A 30 1.83 7.22 -10.55
C THR A 30 1.06 8.18 -9.65
N ASN A 31 -0.25 8.34 -9.87
CA ASN A 31 -1.13 9.10 -9.00
C ASN A 31 -2.16 8.17 -8.38
N ILE A 32 -2.53 8.43 -7.13
CA ILE A 32 -3.55 7.65 -6.44
C ILE A 32 -4.92 7.94 -7.07
N ILE A 33 -5.56 6.90 -7.61
CA ILE A 33 -6.87 6.97 -8.25
C ILE A 33 -7.78 5.93 -7.59
N GLN A 34 -8.91 6.39 -7.04
CA GLN A 34 -9.98 5.51 -6.58
C GLN A 34 -10.87 5.12 -7.76
N ASP A 35 -11.04 3.82 -7.98
CA ASP A 35 -12.04 3.32 -8.91
C ASP A 35 -13.44 3.57 -8.33
N SER A 36 -14.32 4.17 -9.13
CA SER A 36 -15.71 4.51 -8.72
C SER A 36 -16.55 3.32 -8.23
N ARG A 37 -16.13 2.08 -8.53
CA ARG A 37 -16.78 0.84 -8.09
C ARG A 37 -16.33 0.42 -6.68
N VAL A 38 -15.26 1.00 -6.15
CA VAL A 38 -14.74 0.77 -4.81
C VAL A 38 -15.28 1.85 -3.87
N SER A 39 -15.96 1.44 -2.80
CA SER A 39 -16.46 2.38 -1.79
C SER A 39 -15.33 3.07 -1.05
N ASP A 40 -15.58 4.25 -0.49
CA ASP A 40 -14.56 5.03 0.25
C ASP A 40 -13.94 4.21 1.39
N SER A 41 -14.75 3.45 2.12
CA SER A 41 -14.26 2.61 3.22
C SER A 41 -13.32 1.50 2.73
N THR A 42 -13.67 0.86 1.61
CA THR A 42 -12.82 -0.19 1.04
C THR A 42 -11.56 0.42 0.45
N PHE A 43 -11.68 1.56 -0.23
CA PHE A 43 -10.54 2.26 -0.80
C PHE A 43 -9.52 2.66 0.26
N GLN A 44 -9.96 3.19 1.41
CA GLN A 44 -9.04 3.51 2.51
C GLN A 44 -8.31 2.28 3.04
N ILE A 45 -9.00 1.13 3.14
CA ILE A 45 -8.35 -0.13 3.55
C ILE A 45 -7.27 -0.55 2.54
N LEU A 46 -7.58 -0.53 1.25
CA LEU A 46 -6.61 -0.89 0.19
C LEU A 46 -5.46 0.12 0.10
N LEU A 47 -5.73 1.40 0.40
CA LEU A 47 -4.71 2.44 0.43
C LEU A 47 -3.74 2.23 1.60
N ASP A 48 -4.24 1.85 2.77
CA ASP A 48 -3.38 1.51 3.91
C ASP A 48 -2.60 0.21 3.64
N ASP A 49 -3.22 -0.79 3.00
CA ASP A 49 -2.50 -1.98 2.56
C ASP A 49 -1.35 -1.62 1.60
N ALA A 50 -1.61 -0.78 0.59
CA ALA A 50 -0.60 -0.31 -0.37
C ALA A 50 0.53 0.50 0.29
N ARG A 51 0.21 1.38 1.24
CA ARG A 51 1.20 2.14 2.02
C ARG A 51 2.09 1.22 2.84
N LEU A 52 1.53 0.17 3.44
CA LEU A 52 2.28 -0.76 4.26
C LEU A 52 3.19 -1.65 3.43
N LEU A 53 2.71 -2.12 2.27
CA LEU A 53 3.54 -2.80 1.28
C LEU A 53 4.72 -1.93 0.83
N CYS A 54 4.47 -0.65 0.55
CA CYS A 54 5.51 0.31 0.17
C CYS A 54 6.53 0.52 1.31
N LEU A 55 6.06 0.67 2.55
CA LEU A 55 6.93 0.79 3.72
C LEU A 55 7.79 -0.47 3.92
N ASN A 56 7.23 -1.66 3.70
CA ASN A 56 7.97 -2.92 3.77
C ASN A 56 9.07 -2.99 2.70
N LEU A 57 8.82 -2.51 1.48
CA LEU A 57 9.86 -2.40 0.45
C LEU A 57 10.99 -1.46 0.91
N TYR A 58 10.65 -0.28 1.42
CA TYR A 58 11.65 0.66 1.93
C TYR A 58 12.51 0.06 3.03
N LEU A 59 11.90 -0.73 3.94
CA LEU A 59 12.57 -1.41 5.04
C LEU A 59 13.51 -2.51 4.55
N ASN A 60 13.06 -3.31 3.59
CA ASN A 60 13.85 -4.44 3.05
C ASN A 60 15.04 -3.96 2.20
N GLU A 61 14.87 -2.85 1.48
CA GLU A 61 15.89 -2.27 0.61
C GLU A 61 16.75 -1.20 1.30
N GLU A 62 16.46 -0.87 2.57
CA GLU A 62 17.12 0.18 3.36
C GLU A 62 17.18 1.54 2.63
N THR A 63 16.09 1.92 1.98
CA THR A 63 16.00 3.13 1.16
C THR A 63 16.00 4.41 1.99
N GLN A 64 16.36 5.55 1.37
CA GLN A 64 16.38 6.85 2.06
C GLN A 64 14.98 7.33 2.48
N GLU A 65 13.95 6.88 1.76
CA GLU A 65 12.53 7.16 1.96
C GLU A 65 12.04 6.69 3.34
N LEU A 66 12.76 5.79 4.00
CA LEU A 66 12.51 5.43 5.40
C LEU A 66 12.61 6.61 6.38
N ASN A 67 13.31 7.68 5.99
CA ASN A 67 13.46 8.88 6.80
C ASN A 67 12.33 9.90 6.57
N ASP A 68 11.50 9.69 5.54
CA ASP A 68 10.39 10.57 5.25
C ASP A 68 9.14 10.12 6.01
N ILE A 69 8.47 11.07 6.69
CA ILE A 69 7.20 10.79 7.38
C ILE A 69 6.08 10.51 6.36
N GLU A 70 6.06 11.26 5.26
CA GLU A 70 5.12 11.03 4.18
C GLU A 70 5.61 9.90 3.29
N ILE A 71 4.74 8.94 3.01
CA ILE A 71 5.01 7.88 2.06
C ILE A 71 4.71 8.43 0.67
N ASN A 72 5.71 8.46 -0.21
CA ASN A 72 5.59 9.04 -1.54
C ASN A 72 4.42 8.42 -2.33
N GLU A 73 3.46 9.26 -2.73
CA GLU A 73 2.27 8.84 -3.47
C GLU A 73 2.61 8.11 -4.77
N SER A 74 3.68 8.50 -5.46
CA SER A 74 4.07 7.83 -6.72
C SER A 74 4.55 6.40 -6.52
N HIS A 75 4.97 6.03 -5.31
CA HIS A 75 5.35 4.67 -4.96
C HIS A 75 4.14 3.86 -4.47
N VAL A 76 3.14 4.51 -3.86
CA VAL A 76 1.90 3.86 -3.38
C VAL A 76 0.91 3.62 -4.52
N ALA A 77 0.83 4.53 -5.48
CA ALA A 77 -0.18 4.53 -6.54
C ALA A 77 -0.24 3.21 -7.37
N PRO A 78 0.89 2.59 -7.78
CA PRO A 78 0.85 1.32 -8.48
C PRO A 78 0.22 0.21 -7.63
N PHE A 79 0.59 0.13 -6.34
CA PHE A 79 0.10 -0.92 -5.45
C PHE A 79 -1.39 -0.77 -5.13
N VAL A 80 -1.88 0.43 -4.85
CA VAL A 80 -3.33 0.62 -4.62
C VAL A 80 -4.14 0.35 -5.90
N SER A 81 -3.58 0.63 -7.08
CA SER A 81 -4.20 0.26 -8.36
C SER A 81 -4.31 -1.27 -8.50
N ALA A 82 -3.21 -2.00 -8.25
CA ALA A 82 -3.20 -3.46 -8.32
C ALA A 82 -4.16 -4.11 -7.31
N LEU A 83 -4.17 -3.62 -6.06
CA LEU A 83 -5.09 -4.11 -5.03
C LEU A 83 -6.56 -3.88 -5.38
N GLN A 84 -6.91 -2.74 -6.00
CA GLN A 84 -8.26 -2.48 -6.50
C GLN A 84 -8.63 -3.43 -7.64
N MET A 85 -7.69 -3.75 -8.55
CA MET A 85 -7.92 -4.71 -9.64
C MET A 85 -8.23 -6.11 -9.08
N VAL A 86 -7.46 -6.59 -8.11
CA VAL A 86 -7.73 -7.86 -7.41
C VAL A 86 -9.08 -7.82 -6.68
N PHE A 87 -9.39 -6.72 -6.00
CA PHE A 87 -10.66 -6.56 -5.30
C PHE A 87 -11.86 -6.57 -6.26
N LEU A 88 -11.75 -5.94 -7.43
CA LEU A 88 -12.84 -5.84 -8.39
C LEU A 88 -12.98 -7.05 -9.32
N ASP A 89 -11.94 -7.88 -9.43
CA ASP A 89 -11.99 -9.07 -10.26
C ASP A 89 -13.03 -10.08 -9.72
N SER A 90 -14.04 -10.37 -10.52
CA SER A 90 -15.11 -11.31 -10.17
C SER A 90 -15.00 -12.63 -10.93
N LEU A 91 -13.97 -12.80 -11.75
CA LEU A 91 -13.84 -13.93 -12.67
C LEU A 91 -12.92 -15.02 -12.12
N LEU A 92 -11.89 -14.66 -11.37
CA LEU A 92 -10.99 -15.62 -10.74
C LEU A 92 -11.57 -16.10 -9.39
N PRO A 93 -11.71 -17.41 -9.16
CA PRO A 93 -12.11 -17.93 -7.86
C PRO A 93 -11.19 -17.47 -6.71
N ALA A 94 -9.88 -17.40 -6.97
CA ALA A 94 -8.88 -16.96 -5.98
C ALA A 94 -9.16 -15.55 -5.45
N THR A 95 -9.53 -14.60 -6.32
CA THR A 95 -9.83 -13.21 -5.90
C THR A 95 -11.10 -13.14 -5.06
N GLN A 96 -12.09 -14.01 -5.33
CA GLN A 96 -13.27 -14.17 -4.50
C GLN A 96 -12.93 -14.72 -3.10
N GLU A 97 -12.07 -15.73 -3.01
CA GLU A 97 -11.62 -16.30 -1.73
C GLU A 97 -10.83 -15.27 -0.91
N ILE A 98 -9.87 -14.57 -1.53
CA ILE A 98 -9.09 -13.49 -0.90
C ILE A 98 -10.02 -12.44 -0.26
N ARG A 99 -11.07 -12.03 -0.99
CA ARG A 99 -12.09 -11.09 -0.46
C ARG A 99 -12.89 -11.69 0.69
N ASN A 100 -13.34 -12.95 0.57
CA ASN A 100 -14.14 -13.60 1.59
C ASN A 100 -13.38 -13.75 2.91
N TYR A 101 -12.07 -14.03 2.84
CA TYR A 101 -11.20 -14.13 4.00
C TYR A 101 -10.66 -12.77 4.50
N GLN A 102 -10.98 -11.67 3.81
CA GLN A 102 -10.58 -10.31 4.19
C GLN A 102 -9.06 -10.21 4.42
N ILE A 103 -8.27 -10.72 3.48
CA ILE A 103 -6.81 -10.69 3.56
C ILE A 103 -6.31 -9.26 3.32
N HIS A 104 -5.52 -8.76 4.25
CA HIS A 104 -4.96 -7.41 4.27
C HIS A 104 -3.46 -7.45 4.57
N ALA A 105 -2.75 -6.35 4.36
CA ALA A 105 -1.35 -6.26 4.74
C ALA A 105 -1.23 -6.39 6.28
N LEU A 106 -0.26 -7.19 6.73
CA LEU A 106 -0.08 -7.46 8.16
C LEU A 106 0.40 -6.19 8.86
N CYS A 107 -0.11 -5.91 10.06
CA CYS A 107 0.37 -4.85 10.95
C CYS A 107 -0.05 -3.41 10.61
N ARG A 108 -1.25 -3.18 10.03
CA ARG A 108 -1.80 -1.83 9.70
C ARG A 108 -1.64 -0.75 10.78
N LEU A 109 -1.62 -1.13 12.06
CA LEU A 109 -1.35 -0.20 13.16
C LEU A 109 -0.01 0.55 13.03
N GLN A 110 0.97 0.00 12.30
CA GLN A 110 2.25 0.65 11.99
C GLN A 110 2.13 1.95 11.20
N LEU A 111 1.03 2.16 10.48
CA LEU A 111 0.82 3.39 9.71
C LEU A 111 0.17 4.51 10.54
N HIS A 112 -0.52 4.15 11.63
CA HIS A 112 -1.41 5.08 12.32
C HIS A 112 -1.01 5.37 13.75
N GLN A 113 -0.12 4.59 14.36
CA GLN A 113 0.16 4.77 15.78
C GLN A 113 1.57 4.39 16.21
N GLY A 114 2.01 5.04 17.26
CA GLY A 114 3.21 4.68 18.00
C GLY A 114 3.08 4.97 19.49
N ILE A 115 4.16 4.70 20.20
CA ILE A 115 4.26 4.93 21.65
C ILE A 115 5.45 5.86 21.89
N LEU A 116 5.23 6.88 22.70
CA LEU A 116 6.29 7.75 23.21
C LEU A 116 6.33 7.72 24.74
N LEU A 117 7.51 7.94 25.28
CA LEU A 117 7.79 8.12 26.70
C LEU A 117 8.28 9.54 26.91
N SER A 118 7.59 10.29 27.76
CA SER A 118 7.98 11.65 28.16
C SER A 118 8.69 11.62 29.52
N ASP A 119 9.49 12.65 29.78
CA ASP A 119 9.87 12.92 31.17
C ASP A 119 8.64 13.40 31.99
N THR A 120 8.75 13.32 33.31
CA THR A 120 7.69 13.68 34.27
C THR A 120 7.47 15.18 34.47
N ILE A 121 8.37 16.03 33.98
CA ILE A 121 8.42 17.48 34.23
C ILE A 121 7.91 18.26 33.00
N ASN A 122 7.68 17.60 31.86
CA ASN A 122 7.53 18.28 30.60
C ASN A 122 6.17 18.93 30.31
N THR A 123 6.19 20.25 30.18
CA THR A 123 5.02 21.06 29.82
C THR A 123 4.51 20.84 28.39
N PRO A 124 5.34 20.56 27.36
CA PRO A 124 4.82 20.40 26.00
C PRO A 124 3.94 19.17 25.81
N ILE A 125 4.36 18.02 26.34
CA ILE A 125 3.56 16.79 26.29
C ILE A 125 2.27 16.93 27.10
N ASN A 126 2.35 17.57 28.28
CA ASN A 126 1.17 17.84 29.10
C ASN A 126 0.18 18.79 28.42
N SER A 127 0.68 19.79 27.69
CA SER A 127 -0.16 20.71 26.91
C SER A 127 -0.79 19.98 25.72
N TRP A 128 0.00 19.18 24.99
CA TRP A 128 -0.50 18.40 23.86
C TRP A 128 -1.63 17.47 24.30
N TYR A 129 -1.40 16.70 25.38
CA TYR A 129 -2.41 15.78 25.91
C TYR A 129 -3.70 16.49 26.34
N ARG A 130 -3.63 17.68 26.93
CA ARG A 130 -4.80 18.40 27.46
C ARG A 130 -5.53 19.24 26.43
N ASN A 131 -4.80 19.83 25.49
CA ASN A 131 -5.29 20.91 24.65
C ASN A 131 -5.22 20.59 23.16
N GLY A 132 -4.56 19.50 22.75
CA GLY A 132 -4.31 19.17 21.35
C GLY A 132 -3.19 19.98 20.70
N TYR A 133 -2.39 20.73 21.48
CA TYR A 133 -1.20 21.46 21.03
C TYR A 133 -0.17 21.55 22.17
N SER A 134 1.11 21.64 21.83
CA SER A 134 2.24 21.45 22.75
C SER A 134 2.94 22.74 23.20
N ASP A 135 2.62 23.91 22.64
CA ASP A 135 3.39 25.15 22.81
C ASP A 135 4.87 25.01 22.37
N TYR A 136 5.19 23.97 21.61
CA TYR A 136 6.50 23.71 21.03
C TYR A 136 6.36 23.61 19.51
N LYS A 137 6.73 24.70 18.82
CA LYS A 137 6.46 24.91 17.39
C LYS A 137 6.80 23.72 16.49
N ALA A 138 7.93 23.05 16.70
CA ALA A 138 8.30 21.91 15.85
C ALA A 138 7.39 20.70 16.06
N LEU A 139 6.94 20.44 17.29
CA LEU A 139 5.96 19.39 17.59
C LEU A 139 4.58 19.79 17.07
N ASP A 140 4.17 21.04 17.26
CA ASP A 140 2.89 21.55 16.76
C ASP A 140 2.78 21.44 15.23
N ASN A 141 3.88 21.68 14.51
CA ASN A 141 3.91 21.44 13.07
C ASN A 141 3.56 19.99 12.71
N TYR A 142 4.07 18.99 13.45
CA TYR A 142 3.72 17.59 13.22
C TYR A 142 2.30 17.26 13.64
N ILE A 143 1.85 17.78 14.80
CA ILE A 143 0.48 17.61 15.30
C ILE A 143 -0.52 18.09 14.26
N TYR A 144 -0.34 19.30 13.73
CA TYR A 144 -1.26 19.88 12.76
C TYR A 144 -1.15 19.25 11.37
N LYS A 145 0.08 18.98 10.89
CA LYS A 145 0.29 18.45 9.55
C LYS A 145 -0.29 17.04 9.39
N TYR A 146 -0.17 16.21 10.42
CA TYR A 146 -0.59 14.80 10.37
C TYR A 146 -1.79 14.47 11.27
N SER A 147 -2.47 15.50 11.79
CA SER A 147 -3.63 15.38 12.69
C SER A 147 -3.38 14.41 13.84
N ILE A 148 -2.25 14.57 14.56
CA ILE A 148 -1.81 13.59 15.56
C ILE A 148 -2.50 13.83 16.90
N SER A 149 -3.23 12.83 17.38
CA SER A 149 -3.80 12.79 18.71
C SER A 149 -2.87 12.08 19.70
N LEU A 150 -3.10 12.31 21.01
CA LEU A 150 -2.28 11.73 22.07
C LEU A 150 -3.16 11.20 23.19
N ASP A 151 -3.00 9.91 23.52
CA ASP A 151 -3.68 9.24 24.62
C ASP A 151 -2.67 8.80 25.68
N SER A 152 -2.98 9.01 26.97
CA SER A 152 -2.16 8.47 28.06
C SER A 152 -2.37 6.97 28.22
N ILE A 153 -1.27 6.21 28.32
CA ILE A 153 -1.29 4.78 28.66
C ILE A 153 -0.62 4.49 30.02
N GLY A 154 -0.43 5.54 30.84
CA GLY A 154 0.15 5.47 32.19
C GLY A 154 1.68 5.52 32.21
N ASN A 155 2.26 5.76 33.39
CA ASN A 155 3.72 5.79 33.60
C ASN A 155 4.49 6.74 32.63
N ASN A 156 3.90 7.92 32.35
CA ASN A 156 4.40 8.91 31.37
C ASN A 156 4.56 8.38 29.94
N GLN A 157 3.91 7.27 29.63
CA GLN A 157 3.80 6.77 28.28
C GLN A 157 2.52 7.26 27.64
N TYR A 158 2.62 7.56 26.36
CA TYR A 158 1.53 8.04 25.55
C TYR A 158 1.50 7.28 24.24
N LYS A 159 0.31 6.96 23.78
CA LYS A 159 0.06 6.46 22.44
C LYS A 159 -0.28 7.67 21.57
N TYR A 160 0.54 7.93 20.56
CA TYR A 160 0.23 8.95 19.56
C TYR A 160 -0.39 8.28 18.34
N GLN A 161 -1.41 8.92 17.75
CA GLN A 161 -2.15 8.36 16.62
C GLN A 161 -2.40 9.40 15.53
N SER A 162 -2.17 9.05 14.26
CA SER A 162 -2.55 9.87 13.11
C SER A 162 -3.82 9.31 12.45
N GLU A 163 -4.67 10.19 11.94
CA GLU A 163 -5.85 9.79 11.17
C GLU A 163 -5.47 9.22 9.81
N ILE A 164 -4.41 9.75 9.20
CA ILE A 164 -3.87 9.28 7.93
C ILE A 164 -2.73 8.28 8.14
N GLY A 165 -2.58 7.33 7.22
CA GLY A 165 -1.47 6.39 7.22
C GLY A 165 -0.16 7.05 6.79
N ILE A 166 0.81 7.09 7.71
CA ILE A 166 2.15 7.70 7.52
C ILE A 166 3.24 6.74 7.97
N ASN A 167 4.49 7.05 7.64
CA ASN A 167 5.64 6.33 8.17
C ASN A 167 5.87 6.70 9.65
N GLN A 168 5.28 5.92 10.55
CA GLN A 168 5.42 6.13 11.99
C GLN A 168 6.86 5.91 12.49
N LEU A 169 7.71 5.18 11.74
CA LEU A 169 9.12 5.03 12.10
C LEU A 169 9.88 6.34 11.93
N ALA A 170 9.68 7.04 10.81
CA ALA A 170 10.23 8.37 10.58
C ALA A 170 9.70 9.38 11.62
N LEU A 171 8.38 9.39 11.87
CA LEU A 171 7.80 10.28 12.88
C LEU A 171 8.36 9.99 14.28
N ALA A 172 8.52 8.71 14.65
CA ALA A 172 9.14 8.35 15.92
C ALA A 172 10.58 8.87 16.04
N SER A 173 11.36 8.81 14.97
CA SER A 173 12.73 9.36 14.92
C SER A 173 12.73 10.87 15.18
N GLU A 174 11.85 11.59 14.49
CA GLU A 174 11.69 13.04 14.64
C GLU A 174 11.25 13.43 16.05
N LEU A 175 10.25 12.74 16.61
CA LEU A 175 9.81 12.94 17.99
C LEU A 175 10.94 12.67 18.99
N LYS A 176 11.69 11.59 18.83
CA LYS A 176 12.80 11.22 19.72
C LYS A 176 13.95 12.23 19.72
N SER A 177 14.06 13.07 18.68
CA SER A 177 15.08 14.12 18.61
C SER A 177 14.76 15.31 19.55
N MET A 178 13.53 15.40 20.05
CA MET A 178 13.12 16.45 20.99
C MET A 178 13.58 16.10 22.41
N ALA A 179 14.27 17.04 23.07
CA ALA A 179 14.90 16.81 24.37
C ALA A 179 13.95 16.33 25.48
N PHE A 180 12.64 16.54 25.32
CA PHE A 180 11.61 16.16 26.29
C PHE A 180 10.96 14.79 26.03
N ILE A 181 11.27 14.16 24.91
CA ILE A 181 10.80 12.82 24.54
C ILE A 181 11.95 11.86 24.83
N LEU A 182 11.83 11.08 25.90
CA LEU A 182 12.85 10.11 26.33
C LEU A 182 12.96 8.95 25.34
N ASN A 183 11.83 8.56 24.75
CA ASN A 183 11.78 7.53 23.74
C ASN A 183 10.54 7.70 22.86
N ALA A 184 10.62 7.29 21.60
CA ALA A 184 9.48 7.14 20.72
C ALA A 184 9.73 5.96 19.77
N LYS A 185 8.67 5.22 19.45
CA LYS A 185 8.69 4.11 18.50
C LYS A 185 7.36 4.01 17.77
N ALA A 186 7.38 3.53 16.54
CA ALA A 186 6.17 3.06 15.87
C ALA A 186 5.60 1.84 16.62
N SER A 187 4.29 1.61 16.48
CA SER A 187 3.69 0.37 16.98
C SER A 187 4.18 -0.82 16.17
N SER A 188 4.22 -1.99 16.78
CA SER A 188 4.46 -3.25 16.08
C SER A 188 3.31 -4.20 16.33
N CYS A 189 3.04 -5.08 15.37
CA CYS A 189 2.23 -6.26 15.58
C CYS A 189 3.03 -7.32 16.35
N ILE A 190 2.32 -8.18 17.09
CA ILE A 190 2.88 -9.38 17.70
C ILE A 190 2.13 -10.57 17.11
N GLY A 191 2.86 -11.61 16.76
CA GLY A 191 2.33 -12.80 16.12
C GLY A 191 2.28 -12.68 14.61
N ASP A 192 1.52 -13.57 14.02
CA ASP A 192 1.37 -13.79 12.59
C ASP A 192 -0.11 -13.67 12.19
N GLY A 193 -0.39 -13.68 10.89
CA GLY A 193 -1.74 -13.63 10.37
C GLY A 193 -1.78 -13.71 8.86
N SER A 194 -2.95 -13.48 8.30
CA SER A 194 -3.10 -13.26 6.87
C SER A 194 -2.31 -12.03 6.44
N GLN A 195 -1.67 -12.09 5.28
CA GLN A 195 -0.82 -11.01 4.80
C GLN A 195 -0.79 -10.93 3.27
N ILE A 196 -0.41 -9.75 2.79
CA ILE A 196 -0.11 -9.45 1.39
C ILE A 196 1.37 -9.11 1.33
N GLU A 197 2.07 -9.64 0.34
CA GLU A 197 3.48 -9.36 0.07
C GLU A 197 3.66 -9.06 -1.43
N ILE A 198 4.70 -8.29 -1.76
CA ILE A 198 5.16 -8.07 -3.13
C ILE A 198 6.37 -8.96 -3.35
N MET A 199 6.32 -9.85 -4.35
CA MET A 199 7.48 -10.68 -4.71
C MET A 199 8.42 -9.91 -5.65
N ASP A 200 7.85 -9.30 -6.70
CA ASP A 200 8.53 -8.40 -7.62
C ASP A 200 7.54 -7.42 -8.26
N TYR A 201 8.07 -6.39 -8.92
CA TYR A 201 7.27 -5.42 -9.67
C TYR A 201 8.09 -4.72 -10.77
N SER A 202 7.38 -4.30 -11.82
CA SER A 202 7.84 -3.43 -12.90
C SER A 202 6.84 -2.28 -13.08
N SER A 203 7.02 -1.47 -14.13
CA SER A 203 6.07 -0.39 -14.44
C SER A 203 4.70 -0.90 -14.90
N ASP A 204 4.59 -2.12 -15.40
CA ASP A 204 3.40 -2.69 -16.03
C ASP A 204 2.95 -4.03 -15.41
N PHE A 205 3.69 -4.55 -14.42
CA PHE A 205 3.40 -5.82 -13.76
C PHE A 205 3.73 -5.76 -12.25
N ILE A 206 2.88 -6.35 -11.42
CA ILE A 206 3.11 -6.52 -9.98
C ILE A 206 2.77 -7.97 -9.62
N HIS A 207 3.72 -8.69 -9.01
CA HIS A 207 3.52 -10.02 -8.45
C HIS A 207 3.17 -9.92 -6.96
N LEU A 208 1.91 -10.22 -6.64
CA LEU A 208 1.38 -10.21 -5.28
C LEU A 208 1.27 -11.62 -4.72
N ILE A 209 1.69 -11.81 -3.48
CA ILE A 209 1.42 -13.02 -2.70
C ILE A 209 0.37 -12.67 -1.65
N TYR A 210 -0.80 -13.29 -1.76
CA TYR A 210 -1.80 -13.29 -0.70
C TYR A 210 -1.63 -14.56 0.12
N SER A 211 -1.74 -14.45 1.44
CA SER A 211 -1.80 -15.63 2.28
C SER A 211 -2.82 -15.50 3.40
N TYR A 212 -3.54 -16.59 3.65
CA TYR A 212 -4.49 -16.71 4.75
C TYR A 212 -3.90 -17.63 5.81
N GLY A 213 -3.64 -17.10 7.00
CA GLY A 213 -3.07 -17.83 8.13
C GLY A 213 -4.12 -18.13 9.21
N TRP A 214 -4.18 -19.37 9.72
CA TRP A 214 -5.10 -19.75 10.81
C TRP A 214 -4.53 -20.80 11.77
N GLY A 215 -5.19 -20.97 12.91
CA GLY A 215 -4.74 -21.82 14.01
C GLY A 215 -4.02 -21.00 15.09
N ASP A 216 -2.79 -21.39 15.47
CA ASP A 216 -1.99 -20.68 16.47
C ASP A 216 -1.23 -19.49 15.87
N CYS A 217 -1.94 -18.42 15.52
CA CYS A 217 -1.31 -17.23 14.95
C CYS A 217 -0.48 -16.37 15.94
N PRO A 218 -0.74 -16.31 17.26
CA PRO A 218 0.16 -15.64 18.20
C PRO A 218 1.61 -16.15 18.17
N SER A 219 1.80 -17.44 17.85
CA SER A 219 3.11 -18.09 17.76
C SER A 219 3.62 -18.29 16.32
N GLY A 220 2.85 -17.86 15.31
CA GLY A 220 3.06 -18.22 13.90
C GLY A 220 1.99 -19.19 13.42
N CYS A 221 1.13 -18.76 12.48
CA CYS A 221 -0.04 -19.53 12.08
C CYS A 221 0.38 -20.93 11.57
N ILE A 222 -0.10 -21.99 12.25
CA ILE A 222 0.28 -23.38 11.92
C ILE A 222 -0.25 -23.88 10.58
N ASN A 223 -1.28 -23.22 10.05
CA ASN A 223 -1.79 -23.45 8.71
C ASN A 223 -1.75 -22.16 7.92
N ARG A 224 -1.39 -22.29 6.65
CA ARG A 224 -1.38 -21.18 5.72
C ARG A 224 -1.70 -21.64 4.31
N HIS A 225 -2.53 -20.87 3.63
CA HIS A 225 -2.82 -21.04 2.21
C HIS A 225 -2.34 -19.80 1.47
N TYR A 226 -1.83 -19.98 0.25
CA TYR A 226 -1.20 -18.94 -0.55
C TYR A 226 -1.82 -18.87 -1.93
N TRP A 227 -2.04 -17.64 -2.40
CA TRP A 227 -2.37 -17.33 -3.79
C TRP A 227 -1.33 -16.35 -4.31
N GLU A 228 -0.66 -16.72 -5.39
CA GLU A 228 0.26 -15.86 -6.11
C GLU A 228 -0.45 -15.31 -7.34
N LEU A 229 -0.55 -13.99 -7.43
CA LEU A 229 -1.24 -13.29 -8.49
C LEU A 229 -0.29 -12.40 -9.28
N GLY A 230 -0.41 -12.47 -10.60
CA GLY A 230 0.16 -11.49 -11.52
C GLY A 230 -0.87 -10.42 -11.83
N VAL A 231 -0.56 -9.15 -11.55
CA VAL A 231 -1.43 -8.03 -11.87
C VAL A 231 -0.76 -7.14 -12.89
N TYR A 232 -1.41 -6.95 -14.03
CA TYR A 232 -0.88 -6.15 -15.13
C TYR A 232 -1.51 -4.77 -15.14
N GLY A 233 -0.76 -3.74 -15.55
CA GLY A 233 -1.27 -2.37 -15.63
C GLY A 233 -2.42 -2.19 -16.64
N SER A 234 -2.64 -3.18 -17.52
CA SER A 234 -3.82 -3.29 -18.39
C SER A 234 -5.13 -3.59 -17.64
N GLY A 235 -5.06 -3.97 -16.37
CA GLY A 235 -6.19 -4.42 -15.55
C GLY A 235 -6.41 -5.92 -15.55
N MET A 236 -5.55 -6.70 -16.24
CA MET A 236 -5.59 -8.16 -16.18
C MET A 236 -5.04 -8.65 -14.85
N VAL A 237 -5.76 -9.57 -14.22
CA VAL A 237 -5.31 -10.33 -13.05
C VAL A 237 -5.21 -11.79 -13.49
N GLU A 238 -4.12 -12.47 -13.13
CA GLU A 238 -3.94 -13.90 -13.36
C GLU A 238 -3.44 -14.60 -12.10
N ILE A 239 -3.75 -15.89 -12.00
CA ILE A 239 -3.17 -16.75 -10.96
C ILE A 239 -1.87 -17.37 -11.50
N ILE A 240 -0.78 -17.14 -10.78
CA ILE A 240 0.53 -17.72 -11.06
C ILE A 240 0.63 -19.07 -10.37
N ALA A 241 0.29 -19.13 -9.08
CA ALA A 241 0.33 -20.34 -8.27
C ALA A 241 -0.68 -20.30 -7.12
N GLU A 242 -1.06 -21.49 -6.65
CA GLU A 242 -1.86 -21.70 -5.44
C GLU A 242 -1.22 -22.83 -4.64
N SER A 243 -1.01 -22.63 -3.33
CA SER A 243 -0.32 -23.62 -2.51
C SER A 243 -0.67 -23.54 -1.02
N GLY A 244 -0.19 -24.51 -0.24
CA GLY A 244 -0.34 -24.54 1.21
C GLY A 244 -1.46 -25.45 1.71
N SER A 245 -1.91 -25.21 2.93
CA SER A 245 -2.95 -25.99 3.61
C SER A 245 -4.30 -25.85 2.92
N LYS A 246 -5.13 -26.90 2.98
CA LYS A 246 -6.51 -26.82 2.52
C LYS A 246 -7.28 -25.79 3.36
N LEU A 247 -8.00 -24.88 2.70
CA LEU A 247 -8.83 -23.88 3.34
C LEU A 247 -9.87 -24.51 4.29
N PRO A 248 -10.15 -23.87 5.45
CA PRO A 248 -11.08 -24.38 6.46
C PRO A 248 -12.55 -24.21 6.07
#